data_AF-G2I486-F1
#
_entry.id   AF-G2I486-F1
#
_cell.length_a   1.000
_cell.length_b   1.000
_cell.length_c   1.000
_cell.angle_alpha   90.00
_cell.angle_beta   90.00
_cell.angle_gamma   90.00
#
_symmetry.space_group_name_H-M   'P 1'
#
loop_
_entity.id
_entity.type
_entity.pdbx_description
1 polymer ?
#
loop_
_entity_poly.entity_id
_entity_poly.type
_entity_poly.pdbx_seq_one_letter_code
_entity_poly.pdbx_strand_id
1 'polypeptide(L)'
;MLTDNGTHFTDPTGDGWTPQDVKAMRAEGMLFRCHSFEAACADLDIEHRLTKPRHSWTNGQVERMNRTIKEAMARRFYYENA
;
A
#
# COMPACT_ATOMS: atom_id res chain seq x y z
N MET A 1 3.24 4.08 -3.56
CA MET A 1 3.58 2.64 -3.66
C MET A 1 2.95 2.10 -4.93
N LEU A 2 3.70 1.43 -5.80
CA LEU A 2 3.18 0.79 -7.01
C LEU A 2 2.81 -0.66 -6.69
N THR A 3 1.69 -1.12 -7.22
CA THR A 3 1.35 -2.54 -7.29
C THR A 3 2.21 -3.23 -8.35
N ASP A 4 2.32 -4.56 -8.29
CA ASP A 4 3.16 -5.36 -9.18
C ASP A 4 2.79 -5.24 -10.67
N ASN A 5 1.55 -4.86 -10.97
CA ASN A 5 1.00 -4.59 -12.30
C ASN A 5 1.14 -3.11 -12.72
N GLY A 6 1.88 -2.28 -11.98
CA GLY A 6 2.18 -0.89 -12.35
C GLY A 6 1.06 0.11 -12.08
N THR A 7 0.00 -0.27 -11.36
CA THR A 7 -1.00 0.70 -10.87
C THR A 7 -0.57 1.33 -9.54
N HIS A 8 -1.07 2.51 -9.24
CA HIS A 8 -0.81 3.14 -7.95
C HIS A 8 -1.77 2.58 -6.90
N PHE A 9 -1.22 2.23 -5.74
CA PHE A 9 -1.97 1.63 -4.63
C PHE A 9 -2.86 2.63 -3.88
N THR A 10 -2.54 3.92 -3.99
CA THR A 10 -3.33 5.07 -3.55
C THR A 10 -3.05 6.22 -4.52
N ASP A 11 -3.70 7.37 -4.37
CA ASP A 11 -3.45 8.55 -5.20
C ASP A 11 -1.97 8.99 -5.10
N PRO A 12 -1.18 8.95 -6.19
CA PRO A 12 0.27 9.15 -6.12
C PRO A 12 0.71 10.60 -5.94
N THR A 13 -0.19 11.57 -6.10
CA THR A 13 0.11 13.01 -6.05
C THR A 13 0.50 13.48 -4.64
N GLY A 14 0.19 12.71 -3.59
CA GLY A 14 0.56 13.05 -2.21
C GLY A 14 -0.21 14.25 -1.63
N ASP A 15 -1.19 14.74 -2.36
CA ASP A 15 -2.21 15.73 -1.98
C ASP A 15 -3.55 15.06 -1.58
N GLY A 16 -3.58 13.73 -1.55
CA GLY A 16 -4.72 12.94 -1.10
C GLY A 16 -4.98 13.08 0.40
N TRP A 17 -6.23 12.85 0.79
CA TRP A 17 -6.68 12.90 2.18
C TRP A 17 -6.02 11.82 3.04
N THR A 18 -5.63 12.19 4.27
CA THR A 18 -5.19 11.20 5.27
C THR A 18 -6.40 10.46 5.86
N PRO A 19 -6.21 9.27 6.46
CA PRO A 19 -7.28 8.60 7.20
C PRO A 19 -7.93 9.48 8.28
N GLN A 20 -7.16 10.37 8.91
CA GLN A 20 -7.64 11.34 9.89
C GLN A 20 -8.57 12.39 9.25
N ASP A 21 -8.20 12.92 8.09
CA ASP A 21 -9.04 13.86 7.34
C ASP A 21 -10.36 13.20 6.93
N VAL A 22 -10.29 11.96 6.43
CA VAL A 22 -11.48 11.18 6.06
C VAL A 22 -12.43 10.99 7.24
N LYS A 23 -11.90 10.72 8.45
CA LYS A 23 -12.73 10.63 9.67
C LYS A 23 -13.40 11.96 10.02
N ALA A 24 -12.65 13.06 9.97
CA ALA A 24 -13.19 14.39 10.27
C ALA A 24 -14.31 14.78 9.29
N MET A 25 -14.09 14.59 7.98
CA MET A 25 -15.08 14.90 6.95
C MET A 25 -16.37 14.08 7.11
N ARG A 26 -16.27 12.80 7.52
CA ARG A 26 -17.47 11.99 7.83
C ARG A 26 -18.20 12.48 9.07
N ALA A 27 -17.49 12.88 10.12
CA ALA A 27 -18.10 13.40 11.34
C ALA A 27 -18.83 14.73 11.09
N GLU A 28 -18.33 15.54 10.16
CA GLU A 28 -18.94 16.79 9.71
C GLU A 28 -20.06 16.59 8.66
N GLY A 29 -20.26 15.37 8.18
CA GLY A 29 -21.26 15.06 7.14
C GLY A 29 -20.95 15.66 5.76
N MET A 30 -19.68 15.96 5.49
CA MET A 30 -19.24 16.52 4.21
C MET A 30 -19.32 15.49 3.09
N LEU A 31 -19.69 15.92 1.88
CA LEU A 31 -19.50 15.11 0.68
C LEU A 31 -18.06 15.23 0.20
N PHE A 32 -17.39 14.09 0.03
CA PHE A 32 -16.03 14.03 -0.47
C PHE A 32 -15.78 12.76 -1.28
N ARG A 33 -14.69 12.77 -2.04
CA ARG A 33 -14.20 11.61 -2.78
C ARG A 33 -12.82 11.25 -2.25
N CYS A 34 -12.67 10.04 -1.75
CA CYS A 34 -11.39 9.50 -1.28
C CYS A 34 -11.11 8.16 -1.97
N HIS A 35 -9.84 7.74 -1.98
CA HIS A 35 -9.47 6.41 -2.45
C HIS A 35 -10.01 5.35 -1.49
N SER A 36 -10.45 4.20 -2.01
CA SER A 36 -11.05 3.12 -1.20
C SER A 36 -10.10 2.61 -0.10
N PHE A 37 -8.79 2.66 -0.36
CA PHE A 37 -7.78 2.31 0.63
C PHE A 37 -7.75 3.29 1.82
N GLU A 38 -7.76 4.60 1.59
CA GLU A 38 -7.78 5.60 2.68
C GLU A 38 -9.07 5.48 3.51
N ALA A 39 -10.20 5.20 2.86
CA ALA A 39 -11.46 4.94 3.56
C ALA A 39 -11.36 3.72 4.50
N ALA A 40 -10.78 2.61 4.02
CA ALA A 40 -10.59 1.42 4.83
C ALA A 40 -9.61 1.66 6.00
N CYS A 41 -8.53 2.40 5.76
CA CYS A 41 -7.61 2.82 6.82
C CYS A 41 -8.31 3.67 7.89
N ALA A 42 -9.18 4.59 7.50
CA ALA A 42 -10.00 5.36 8.43
C ALA A 42 -10.94 4.45 9.24
N ASP A 43 -11.65 3.53 8.58
CA ASP A 43 -12.58 2.62 9.25
C ASP A 43 -11.90 1.70 10.27
N LEU A 44 -10.66 1.29 9.99
CA LEU A 44 -9.87 0.39 10.83
C LEU A 44 -8.90 1.10 11.79
N ASP A 45 -8.90 2.43 11.83
CA ASP A 45 -7.97 3.24 12.63
C ASP A 45 -6.48 2.94 12.35
N ILE A 46 -6.16 2.72 11.08
CA ILE A 46 -4.80 2.46 10.59
C ILE A 46 -4.21 3.76 10.05
N GLU A 47 -3.08 4.16 10.62
CA GLU A 47 -2.31 5.27 10.07
C GLU A 47 -1.67 4.87 8.74
N HIS A 48 -1.91 5.67 7.70
CA HIS A 48 -1.30 5.47 6.40
C HIS A 48 -0.18 6.49 6.16
N ARG A 49 1.05 5.98 5.98
CA ARG A 49 2.24 6.80 5.74
C ARG A 49 2.81 6.52 4.35
N LEU A 50 2.95 7.57 3.55
CA LEU A 50 3.64 7.49 2.27
C LEU A 50 5.13 7.79 2.44
N THR A 51 5.97 6.94 1.84
CA THR A 51 7.41 7.19 1.78
C THR A 51 7.69 8.26 0.72
N LYS A 52 8.69 9.11 0.96
CA LYS A 52 9.13 10.09 -0.02
C LYS A 52 9.59 9.38 -1.31
N PRO A 53 9.23 9.89 -2.50
CA PRO A 53 9.77 9.36 -3.75
C PRO A 53 11.30 9.34 -3.74
N ARG A 54 11.90 8.37 -4.44
CA ARG A 54 13.37 8.18 -4.55
C ARG A 54 14.08 7.69 -3.28
N HIS A 55 13.34 7.09 -2.34
CA HIS A 55 13.87 6.41 -1.16
C HIS A 55 13.67 4.89 -1.24
N SER A 56 14.31 4.23 -2.21
CA SER A 56 14.12 2.78 -2.46
C SER A 56 14.51 1.91 -1.26
N TRP A 57 15.49 2.34 -0.46
CA TRP A 57 15.95 1.56 0.70
C TRP A 57 14.87 1.37 1.77
N THR A 58 13.85 2.24 1.83
CA THR A 58 12.74 2.12 2.79
C THR A 58 11.82 0.93 2.44
N ASN A 59 11.84 0.46 1.19
CA ASN A 59 11.08 -0.71 0.75
C ASN A 59 11.89 -2.02 0.83
N GLY A 60 13.16 -1.95 1.25
CA GLY A 60 14.08 -3.09 1.19
C GLY A 60 13.70 -4.28 2.07
N GLN A 61 12.88 -4.09 3.12
CA GLN A 61 12.34 -5.22 3.90
C GLN A 61 11.29 -6.00 3.11
N VAL A 62 10.32 -5.30 2.50
CA VAL A 62 9.26 -5.91 1.69
C VAL A 62 9.85 -6.58 0.45
N GLU A 63 10.85 -5.95 -0.20
CA GLU A 63 11.54 -6.53 -1.34
C GLU A 63 12.28 -7.84 -1.00
N ARG A 64 12.93 -7.90 0.18
CA ARG A 64 13.57 -9.13 0.66
C ARG A 64 12.55 -10.23 0.95
N MET A 65 11.46 -9.89 1.65
CA MET A 65 10.38 -10.84 1.92
C MET A 65 9.78 -11.40 0.63
N ASN A 66 9.47 -10.53 -0.33
CA ASN A 66 8.91 -10.93 -1.63
C ASN A 66 9.87 -11.85 -2.40
N ARG A 67 11.18 -11.60 -2.32
CA ARG A 67 12.19 -12.48 -2.91
C ARG A 67 12.18 -13.86 -2.26
N THR A 68 12.20 -13.94 -0.93
CA THR A 68 12.19 -15.22 -0.20
C THR A 68 10.96 -16.06 -0.53
N ILE A 69 9.77 -15.44 -0.57
CA ILE A 69 8.53 -16.15 -0.92
C ILE A 69 8.60 -16.66 -2.36
N LYS A 70 9.05 -15.83 -3.31
CA LYS A 70 9.20 -16.24 -4.72
C LYS A 70 10.19 -17.40 -4.89
N GLU A 71 11.34 -17.35 -4.22
CA GLU A 71 12.34 -18.42 -4.26
C GLU A 71 11.81 -19.72 -3.67
N ALA A 72 11.10 -19.66 -2.53
CA ALA A 72 10.50 -20.83 -1.90
C ALA A 72 9.44 -21.49 -2.80
N MET A 73 8.56 -20.70 -3.41
CA MET A 73 7.58 -21.21 -4.38
C MET A 73 8.26 -21.80 -5.61
N ALA A 74 9.27 -21.12 -6.17
CA ALA A 74 9.97 -21.60 -7.35
C ALA A 74 10.63 -22.95 -7.11
N ARG A 75 11.30 -23.10 -5.96
CA ARG A 75 11.89 -24.37 -5.53
C ARG A 75 10.84 -25.47 -5.42
N ARG A 76 9.75 -25.20 -4.70
CA ARG A 76 8.69 -26.18 -4.44
C ARG A 76 8.00 -26.70 -5.70
N PHE A 77 7.72 -25.82 -6.65
CA PHE A 77 6.90 -26.18 -7.82
C PHE A 77 7.71 -26.55 -9.06
N TYR A 78 8.88 -25.94 -9.28
CA TYR A 78 9.63 -26.10 -10.53
C TYR A 78 10.97 -26.84 -10.39
N TYR A 79 11.61 -26.82 -9.22
CA TYR A 79 12.96 -27.39 -9.07
C TYR A 79 13.02 -28.64 -8.17
N GLU A 80 12.04 -28.88 -7.30
CA GLU A 80 11.97 -30.11 -6.48
C GLU A 80 11.34 -31.32 -7.22
N ASN A 81 10.73 -31.10 -8.40
CA ASN A 81 10.08 -32.15 -9.20
C ASN A 81 10.90 -32.54 -10.45
N ALA A 82 12.18 -32.16 -10.51
CA ALA A 82 13.11 -32.47 -11.61
C ALA A 82 14.27 -33.35 -11.11
#